data_AF-A0A561X6A2-F1
#
_entry.id   AF-A0A561X6A2-F1
#
_cell.length_a   1.000
_cell.length_b   1.000
_cell.length_c   1.000
_cell.angle_alpha   90.00
_cell.angle_beta   90.00
_cell.angle_gamma   90.00
#
_symmetry.space_group_name_H-M   'P 1'
#
loop_
_entity.id
_entity.type
_entity.pdbx_description
1 polymer ?
#
loop_
_entity_poly.entity_id
_entity_poly.type
_entity_poly.pdbx_seq_one_letter_code
_entity_poly.pdbx_strand_id
1 'polypeptide(L)' 'MNKRLSLIQAFRSEMKRAARGTALLHINSFTNLWEYEIGAFDGLPKDIERLVADRAAELGLMDE' A
#
# COMPACT_ATOMS: atom_id res chain seq x y z
N MET A 1 -13.78 -14.16 -6.44
CA MET A 1 -12.91 -13.71 -5.33
C MET A 1 -12.72 -12.21 -5.45
N ASN A 2 -12.91 -11.43 -4.37
CA ASN A 2 -12.75 -9.97 -4.44
C ASN A 2 -11.26 -9.62 -4.37
N LYS A 3 -10.68 -9.26 -5.53
CA LYS A 3 -9.24 -9.00 -5.69
C LYS A 3 -8.73 -7.91 -4.75
N ARG A 4 -9.49 -6.82 -4.57
CA ARG A 4 -9.16 -5.73 -3.62
C ARG A 4 -9.01 -6.27 -2.20
N LEU A 5 -9.98 -7.06 -1.74
CA LEU A 5 -9.93 -7.67 -0.40
C LEU A 5 -8.74 -8.61 -0.24
N SER A 6 -8.44 -9.44 -1.26
CA SER A 6 -7.28 -10.34 -1.23
C SER A 6 -5.96 -9.58 -1.12
N LEU A 7 -5.78 -8.50 -1.88
CA LEU A 7 -4.57 -7.65 -1.81
C LEU A 7 -4.42 -6.97 -0.44
N ILE A 8 -5.52 -6.42 0.10
CA ILE A 8 -5.54 -5.81 1.44
C ILE A 8 -5.16 -6.81 2.53
N GLN A 9 -5.71 -8.03 2.47
CA GLN A 9 -5.43 -9.08 3.44
C GLN A 9 -3.98 -9.58 3.35
N ALA A 10 -3.46 -9.74 2.13
CA ALA A 10 -2.07 -10.10 1.91
C ALA A 10 -1.13 -9.02 2.47
N PHE A 11 -1.35 -7.75 2.11
CA PHE A 11 -0.56 -6.63 2.60
C PHE A 11 -0.55 -6.54 4.14
N ARG A 12 -1.71 -6.65 4.79
CA ARG A 12 -1.78 -6.65 6.26
C ARG A 12 -1.03 -7.81 6.89
N SER A 13 -1.03 -8.98 6.25
CA SER A 13 -0.31 -10.15 6.74
C SER A 13 1.21 -9.97 6.63
N GLU A 14 1.67 -9.40 5.51
CA GLU A 14 3.07 -9.04 5.30
C GLU A 14 3.54 -7.96 6.28
N MET A 15 2.76 -6.89 6.46
CA MET A 15 3.10 -5.80 7.40
C MET A 15 3.20 -6.27 8.86
N LYS A 16 2.42 -7.28 9.26
CA LYS A 16 2.54 -7.90 10.59
C LYS A 16 3.82 -8.71 10.77
N ARG A 17 4.34 -9.27 9.67
CA ARG A 17 5.56 -10.10 9.66
C ARG A 17 6.82 -9.28 9.37
N ALA A 18 6.65 -8.08 8.82
CA ALA A 18 7.74 -7.19 8.45
C ALA A 18 8.61 -6.86 9.67
N ALA A 19 9.92 -7.00 9.49
CA ALA A 19 10.87 -6.41 10.43
C ALA A 19 10.83 -4.88 10.26
N ARG A 20 11.25 -4.12 11.29
CA ARG A 20 11.19 -2.64 11.27
C ARG A 20 11.87 -1.99 10.05
N GLY A 21 12.81 -2.68 9.41
CA GLY A 21 13.50 -2.20 8.20
C GLY A 21 12.86 -2.60 6.87
N THR A 22 11.88 -3.51 6.83
CA THR A 22 11.28 -3.99 5.56
C THR A 22 9.90 -3.41 5.27
N ALA A 23 9.30 -2.67 6.20
CA ALA A 23 7.97 -2.08 6.03
C ALA A 23 7.85 -1.25 4.73
N LEU A 24 8.86 -0.45 4.41
CA LEU A 24 8.90 0.35 3.18
C LEU A 24 8.84 -0.52 1.90
N LEU A 25 9.53 -1.67 1.90
CA LEU A 25 9.50 -2.60 0.77
C LEU A 25 8.09 -3.15 0.54
N HIS A 26 7.39 -3.50 1.62
CA HIS A 26 6.03 -4.01 1.54
C HIS A 26 5.04 -2.93 1.07
N ILE A 27 5.19 -1.68 1.55
CA ILE A 27 4.35 -0.55 1.10
C ILE A 27 4.56 -0.29 -0.40
N ASN A 28 5.80 -0.20 -0.87
CA ASN A 28 6.10 0.02 -2.28
C ASN A 28 5.57 -1.13 -3.15
N SER A 29 5.78 -2.38 -2.72
CA SER A 29 5.32 -3.56 -3.46
C SER A 29 3.79 -3.60 -3.55
N PHE A 30 3.11 -3.27 -2.46
CA PHE A 30 1.65 -3.17 -2.44
C PHE A 30 1.14 -2.05 -3.35
N THR A 31 1.76 -0.88 -3.29
CA THR A 31 1.38 0.30 -4.09
C THR A 31 1.48 -0.02 -5.58
N ASN A 32 2.62 -0.56 -6.02
CA ASN A 32 2.84 -0.96 -7.41
C ASN A 32 1.85 -2.04 -7.87
N LEU A 33 1.61 -3.05 -7.04
CA LEU A 33 0.68 -4.13 -7.38
C LEU A 33 -0.76 -3.65 -7.42
N TRP A 34 -1.15 -2.77 -6.49
CA TRP A 34 -2.47 -2.17 -6.45
C TRP A 34 -2.73 -1.32 -7.69
N GLU A 35 -1.79 -0.45 -8.05
CA GLU A 35 -1.88 0.36 -9.26
C GLU A 35 -1.97 -0.51 -10.53
N TYR A 36 -1.10 -1.54 -10.64
CA TYR A 36 -1.13 -2.45 -11.79
C TYR A 36 -2.45 -3.21 -11.92
N GLU A 37 -3.03 -3.66 -10.80
CA GLU A 37 -4.18 -4.57 -10.82
C GLU A 37 -5.53 -3.86 -10.74
N ILE A 38 -5.57 -2.66 -10.16
CA ILE A 38 -6.80 -1.90 -9.84
C ILE A 38 -6.84 -0.55 -10.56
N GLY A 39 -5.68 0.06 -10.87
CA GLY A 39 -5.56 1.28 -11.68
C GLY A 39 -5.73 2.60 -10.91
N ALA A 40 -6.41 2.61 -9.76
CA ALA A 40 -6.58 3.80 -8.93
C ALA A 40 -6.43 3.46 -7.45
N PHE A 41 -5.89 4.39 -6.64
CA PHE A 41 -5.80 4.28 -5.19
C PHE A 41 -7.14 4.54 -4.48
N ASP A 42 -8.26 4.22 -5.13
CA ASP A 42 -9.60 4.39 -4.60
C ASP A 42 -10.04 3.19 -3.74
N GLY A 43 -10.84 3.45 -2.70
CA GLY A 43 -11.43 2.38 -1.89
C GLY A 43 -10.42 1.61 -1.02
N LEU A 44 -9.23 2.17 -0.78
CA LEU A 44 -8.33 1.67 0.26
C LEU A 44 -8.94 1.90 1.66
N PRO A 45 -8.73 0.96 2.60
CA PRO A 45 -8.95 1.23 4.01
C PRO A 45 -8.09 2.41 4.48
N LYS A 46 -8.65 3.30 5.32
CA LYS A 46 -7.97 4.52 5.79
C LYS A 46 -6.58 4.28 6.39
N ASP A 47 -6.37 3.14 7.05
CA ASP A 47 -5.08 2.76 7.60
C ASP A 47 -4.02 2.54 6.52
N ILE A 48 -4.41 1.95 5.39
CA ILE A 48 -3.53 1.67 4.25
C ILE A 48 -3.36 2.93 3.40
N GLU A 49 -4.43 3.68 3.19
CA GLU A 49 -4.41 4.97 2.49
C GLU A 49 -3.39 5.91 3.13
N ARG A 50 -3.37 6.02 4.47
CA ARG A 50 -2.38 6.84 5.17
C ARG A 50 -0.94 6.35 4.92
N LEU A 51 -0.69 5.04 4.94
CA LEU A 51 0.66 4.50 4.69
C LEU A 51 1.14 4.80 3.27
N VAL A 52 0.24 4.71 2.28
CA VAL A 52 0.55 5.05 0.88
C VAL A 52 0.76 6.56 0.73
N ALA A 53 -0.07 7.37 1.36
CA ALA A 53 0.05 8.83 1.36
C ALA A 53 1.37 9.28 2.03
N ASP A 54 1.67 8.82 3.25
CA ASP A 54 2.92 9.13 3.94
C ASP A 54 4.13 8.77 3.04
N ARG A 55 4.05 7.64 2.34
CA ARG A 55 5.10 7.22 1.39
C ARG A 55 5.20 8.13 0.16
N ALA A 56 4.07 8.57 -0.40
CA ALA A 56 4.05 9.51 -1.51
C ALA A 56 4.66 10.87 -1.10
N ALA A 57 4.39 11.34 0.11
CA ALA A 57 4.99 12.56 0.67
C ALA A 57 6.52 12.42 0.81
N GLU A 58 7.01 11.29 1.36
CA GLU A 58 8.45 11.01 1.45
C GLU A 58 9.16 11.01 0.10
N LEU A 59 8.47 10.61 -0.96
CA LEU A 59 8.99 10.55 -2.33
C LEU A 59 8.86 11.87 -3.09
N GLY A 60 8.23 12.89 -2.51
CA GLY A 60 7.93 14.16 -3.19
C GLY A 60 6.94 14.00 -4.35
N LEU A 61 6.05 13.00 -4.26
CA LEU A 61 5.04 12.68 -5.28
C LEU A 61 3.66 13.28 -4.97
N MET A 62 3.54 14.06 -3.89
CA MET A 62 2.36 14.91 -3.68
C MET A 62 2.56 16.21 -4.44
N ASP A 63 1.63 16.50 -5.35
CA ASP A 63 1.50 17.84 -5.92
C ASP A 63 1.11 18.84 -4.80
N GLU A 64 1.71 20.04 -4.82
CA GLU A 64 1.42 21.14 -3.87
C GLU A 64 -0.07 21.52 -3.81
#